data_AF-A0A924HRP5-F1
#
_entry.id   AF-A0A924HRP5-F1
#
_cell.length_a   1.000
_cell.length_b   1.000
_cell.length_c   1.000
_cell.angle_alpha   90.00
_cell.angle_beta   90.00
_cell.angle_gamma   90.00
#
_symmetry.space_group_name_H-M   'P 1'
#
loop_
_entity.id
_entity.type
_entity.pdbx_description
1 polymer ?
#
loop_
_entity_poly.entity_id
_entity_poly.type
_entity_poly.pdbx_seq_one_letter_code
_entity_poly.pdbx_strand_id
1 'polypeptide(L)' 'MAGIKTLGQFIIEKQADFSYAKGELSRLLRDIGIASKIVNREVNKAGLVDILGDAGTINIQGEGQKKLDVF' A
#
# COMPACT_ATOMS: atom_id res chain seq x y z
N MET A 1 25.04 -6.44 16.25
CA MET A 1 23.84 -5.81 15.65
C MET A 1 22.76 -6.87 15.59
N ALA A 2 21.61 -6.64 16.26
CA ALA A 2 20.44 -7.49 16.05
C ALA A 2 19.99 -7.33 14.60
N GLY A 3 19.82 -8.42 13.86
CA GLY A 3 19.44 -8.38 12.44
C GLY A 3 18.07 -7.74 12.26
N ILE A 4 17.98 -6.72 11.40
CA ILE A 4 16.69 -6.11 11.04
C ILE A 4 15.90 -7.14 10.22
N LYS A 5 14.70 -7.49 10.71
CA LYS A 5 13.77 -8.35 9.98
C LYS A 5 12.90 -7.51 9.06
N THR A 6 12.96 -7.79 7.77
CA THR A 6 12.10 -7.14 6.77
C THR A 6 10.68 -7.70 6.81
N LEU A 7 9.70 -6.93 6.34
CA LEU A 7 8.32 -7.41 6.17
C LEU A 7 8.26 -8.69 5.31
N GLY A 8 9.08 -8.77 4.25
CA GLY A 8 9.14 -9.97 3.39
C GLY A 8 9.66 -11.21 4.13
N GLN A 9 10.71 -11.05 4.95
CA GLN A 9 11.21 -12.15 5.79
C GLN A 9 10.14 -12.60 6.79
N PHE A 10 9.47 -11.65 7.46
CA PHE A 10 8.38 -11.96 8.38
C PHE A 10 7.24 -12.73 7.70
N ILE A 11 6.81 -12.32 6.51
CA ILE A 11 5.74 -12.99 5.76
C ILE A 11 6.13 -14.43 5.40
N ILE A 12 7.37 -14.66 4.95
CA ILE A 12 7.86 -16.00 4.60
C ILE A 12 7.94 -16.89 5.84
N GLU A 13 8.50 -16.39 6.94
CA GLU A 13 8.59 -17.14 8.20
C GLU A 13 7.20 -17.53 8.73
N LYS A 14 6.23 -16.62 8.60
CA LYS A 14 4.85 -16.81 9.08
C LYS A 14 3.96 -17.59 8.13
N GLN A 15 4.41 -17.90 6.92
CA GLN A 15 3.65 -18.70 5.98
C GLN A 15 3.37 -20.11 6.54
N ALA A 16 4.29 -20.68 7.31
CA ALA A 16 4.13 -21.99 7.94
C ALA A 16 3.03 -22.01 9.03
N ASP A 17 2.70 -20.85 9.63
CA ASP A 17 1.64 -20.74 10.64
C ASP A 17 0.23 -20.91 10.02
N PHE A 18 0.12 -20.84 8.69
CA PHE A 18 -1.13 -20.95 7.94
C PHE A 18 -1.06 -22.11 6.94
N SER A 19 -1.29 -23.33 7.43
CA SER A 19 -1.19 -24.57 6.66
C SER A 19 -2.14 -24.66 5.44
N TYR A 20 -3.20 -23.85 5.40
CA TYR A 20 -4.10 -23.74 4.25
C TYR A 20 -3.67 -22.68 3.21
N ALA A 21 -2.77 -21.77 3.56
CA ALA A 21 -2.33 -20.70 2.68
C ALA A 21 -1.22 -21.19 1.74
N LYS A 22 -1.58 -21.51 0.49
CA LYS A 22 -0.65 -21.97 -0.56
C LYS A 22 0.26 -20.84 -1.13
N GLY A 23 0.56 -19.82 -0.32
CA GLY A 23 1.31 -18.63 -0.71
C GLY A 23 0.48 -17.52 -1.38
N GLU A 24 -0.83 -17.68 -1.49
CA GLU A 24 -1.74 -16.62 -1.99
C GLU A 24 -1.78 -15.43 -1.02
N LEU A 25 -1.89 -15.69 0.29
CA LEU A 25 -1.82 -14.66 1.32
C LEU A 25 -0.46 -13.93 1.29
N SER A 26 0.64 -14.68 1.14
CA SER A 26 1.98 -14.10 1.04
C SER A 26 2.11 -13.17 -0.17
N ARG A 27 1.52 -13.55 -1.32
CA ARG A 27 1.45 -12.70 -2.51
C ARG A 27 0.63 -11.44 -2.27
N LEU A 28 -0.58 -11.58 -1.71
CA LEU A 28 -1.45 -10.45 -1.39
C LEU A 28 -0.75 -9.42 -0.48
N LEU A 29 -0.10 -9.87 0.59
CA LEU A 29 0.63 -9.00 1.51
C LEU A 29 1.83 -8.32 0.84
N ARG A 30 2.50 -9.01 -0.08
CA ARG A 30 3.59 -8.44 -0.87
C ARG A 30 3.08 -7.36 -1.82
N ASP A 31 1.95 -7.59 -2.47
CA ASP A 31 1.34 -6.63 -3.42
C ASP A 31 0.85 -5.38 -2.68
N ILE A 32 0.23 -5.54 -1.50
CA ILE A 32 -0.10 -4.42 -0.59
C ILE A 32 1.17 -3.65 -0.23
N GLY A 33 2.26 -4.33 0.13
CA GLY A 33 3.53 -3.68 0.46
C GLY A 33 4.13 -2.89 -0.71
N ILE A 34 3.90 -3.31 -1.96
CA ILE A 34 4.32 -2.56 -3.16
C ILE A 34 3.41 -1.35 -3.37
N ALA A 35 2.09 -1.53 -3.31
CA ALA A 35 1.12 -0.45 -3.44
C ALA A 35 1.38 0.66 -2.41
N SER A 36 1.61 0.32 -1.15
CA SER A 36 1.93 1.28 -0.09
C SER A 36 3.20 2.08 -0.38
N LYS A 37 4.22 1.49 -1.03
CA LYS A 37 5.44 2.21 -1.43
C LYS A 37 5.17 3.18 -2.58
N ILE A 38 4.28 2.83 -3.51
CA ILE A 38 3.86 3.71 -4.60
C ILE A 38 3.11 4.90 -4.02
N VAL A 39 2.10 4.66 -3.17
CA VAL A 39 1.36 5.72 -2.49
C VAL A 39 2.30 6.63 -1.69
N ASN A 40 3.25 6.05 -0.93
CA ASN A 40 4.22 6.83 -0.17
C ASN A 40 5.11 7.71 -1.06
N ARG A 41 5.52 7.22 -2.23
CA ARG A 41 6.28 8.00 -3.21
C ARG A 41 5.48 9.18 -3.73
N GLU A 42 4.21 8.99 -4.05
CA GLU A 42 3.36 10.08 -4.52
C GLU A 42 3.09 11.08 -3.39
N VAL A 43 2.76 10.62 -2.18
CA VAL A 43 2.60 11.50 -0.99
C VAL A 43 3.86 12.33 -0.72
N ASN A 44 5.06 11.73 -0.76
CA ASN A 44 6.31 12.45 -0.55
C ASN A 44 6.62 13.48 -1.64
N LYS A 45 6.00 13.34 -2.82
CA LYS A 45 6.12 14.27 -3.94
C LYS A 45 4.98 15.29 -4.01
N ALA A 46 4.00 15.22 -3.11
CA ALA A 46 2.80 16.06 -3.17
C ALA A 46 3.05 17.56 -3.04
N GLY A 47 4.19 17.96 -2.44
CA GLY A 47 4.60 19.37 -2.43
C GLY A 47 5.28 19.85 -3.72
N LEU A 48 5.63 18.93 -4.63
CA LEU A 48 6.37 19.21 -5.87
C LEU A 48 5.58 18.85 -7.13
N VAL A 49 4.53 18.04 -7.01
CA VAL A 49 3.68 17.55 -8.09
C VAL A 49 2.23 17.96 -7.78
N ASP A 50 1.44 18.30 -8.80
CA ASP A 50 0.07 18.82 -8.67
C ASP A 50 -0.98 17.75 -8.30
N ILE A 51 -0.69 16.98 -7.25
CA ILE A 51 -1.53 15.91 -6.68
C ILE A 51 -2.31 16.36 -5.43
N LEU A 52 -2.13 17.62 -5.00
CA LEU A 52 -2.99 18.28 -4.03
C LEU A 52 -4.20 18.89 -4.75
N GLY A 53 -5.40 18.69 -4.20
CA GLY A 53 -6.65 19.28 -4.71
C GLY A 53 -7.74 18.26 -4.99
N ASP A 54 -8.89 18.76 -5.44
CA ASP A 54 -10.06 17.93 -5.80
C ASP A 54 -9.89 17.29 -7.18
N ALA A 55 -10.34 16.04 -7.31
CA ALA A 55 -10.43 15.30 -8.56
C ALA A 55 -11.68 15.69 -9.38
N GLY A 56 -12.55 16.55 -8.84
CA GLY A 56 -13.76 17.04 -9.51
C GLY A 56 -14.93 16.05 -9.50
N THR A 57 -14.79 14.91 -8.82
CA THR A 57 -15.80 13.87 -8.65
C THR A 57 -16.26 13.78 -7.20
N ILE A 58 -17.50 13.36 -6.99
CA ILE A 58 -18.07 13.08 -5.66
C ILE A 58 -18.18 11.57 -5.50
N ASN A 59 -17.67 11.03 -4.39
CA ASN A 59 -17.76 9.61 -4.10
C ASN A 59 -19.18 9.20 -3.68
N ILE A 60 -19.45 7.89 -3.56
CA ILE A 60 -20.77 7.38 -3.14
C ILE A 60 -21.15 7.81 -1.72
N GLN A 61 -20.18 8.29 -0.93
CA GLN A 61 -20.32 8.81 0.41
C GLN A 61 -20.66 10.32 0.44
N GLY A 62 -20.67 11.00 -0.71
CA GLY A 62 -20.99 12.44 -0.81
C GLY A 62 -19.80 13.38 -0.58
N GLU A 63 -18.57 12.85 -0.51
CA GLU A 63 -17.35 13.62 -0.31
C GLU A 63 -16.69 13.96 -1.64
N GLY A 64 -16.05 15.13 -1.72
CA GLY A 64 -15.21 15.50 -2.86
C GLY A 64 -13.95 14.64 -2.89
N GLN A 65 -13.83 13.81 -3.92
CA GLN A 65 -12.68 12.94 -4.13
C GLN A 65 -11.42 13.80 -4.36
N LYS A 66 -10.30 13.45 -3.75
CA LYS A 66 -9.02 14.15 -3.96
C LYS A 66 -8.27 13.54 -5.12
N LYS A 67 -7.40 14.33 -5.77
CA LYS A 67 -6.54 13.85 -6.87
C LYS A 67 -5.71 12.63 -6.45
N LEU A 68 -5.25 12.60 -5.20
CA LEU A 68 -4.52 11.47 -4.63
C LEU A 68 -5.38 10.19 -4.49
N ASP A 69 -6.70 10.31 -4.35
CA ASP A 69 -7.60 9.15 -4.23
C ASP A 69 -7.86 8.46 -5.58
N VAL A 70 -7.50 9.11 -6.69
CA VAL A 70 -7.66 8.60 -8.06
C VAL A 70 -6.36 8.04 -8.64
N PHE A 71 -5.22 8.48 -8.11
CA PHE A 71 -3.88 8.14 -8.58
C PHE A 71 -3.47 6.71 -8.24
#